data_AF-A0AB35Y6F5-F1
#
_entry.id   AF-A0AB35Y6F5-F1
#
_cell.length_a   1.000
_cell.length_b   1.000
_cell.length_c   1.000
_cell.angle_alpha   90.00
_cell.angle_beta   90.00
_cell.angle_gamma   90.00
#
_symmetry.space_group_name_H-M   'P 1'
#
loop_
_entity.id
_entity.type
_entity.pdbx_description
1 polymer ?
#
loop_
_entity_poly.entity_id
_entity_poly.type
_entity_poly.pdbx_seq_one_letter_code
_entity_poly.pdbx_strand_id
1 'polypeptide(L)'
;MIQVCDPPRTRQVRRLSTEEFCQLVRGEVSCVYRPRSEVLRMLTVGEAWGTGGVRGAPGAGCILLPMDADVAAAAALRSFLGWGCTAGGYFLTPAAGPDSRAAGTLAPLLAAAAARQEQLARGRVRWAVVECAAEEVLPLYLRQGFALRAIRPLDSLAPCFWLQAGCLGQNQPPVWVPLADRVHIAILLARGYAALESRESPQGTVLALYPV
;
A
#
# COMPACT_ATOMS: atom_id res chain seq x y z
N MET A 1 5.97 18.20 -39.94
CA MET A 1 6.33 16.88 -39.41
C MET A 1 5.78 16.81 -37.99
N ILE A 2 4.58 16.27 -37.81
CA ILE A 2 3.98 16.12 -36.48
C ILE A 2 4.55 14.83 -35.90
N GLN A 3 5.39 14.95 -34.88
CA GLN A 3 5.93 13.81 -34.16
C GLN A 3 4.77 13.22 -33.36
N VAL A 4 4.12 12.20 -33.93
CA VAL A 4 3.13 11.39 -33.24
C VAL A 4 3.90 10.63 -32.16
N CYS A 5 3.77 11.07 -30.91
CA CYS A 5 4.30 10.33 -29.77
C CYS A 5 3.66 8.94 -29.76
N ASP A 6 4.48 7.88 -29.80
CA ASP A 6 4.02 6.55 -29.42
C ASP A 6 3.34 6.66 -28.04
N PRO A 7 2.16 6.05 -27.84
CA PRO A 7 1.55 6.02 -26.52
C PRO A 7 2.56 5.38 -25.55
N PRO A 8 2.67 5.86 -24.31
CA PRO A 8 3.62 5.30 -23.34
C PRO A 8 3.34 3.81 -23.27
N ARG A 9 4.33 2.98 -23.64
CA ARG A 9 4.23 1.53 -23.55
C ARG A 9 3.73 1.22 -22.14
N THR A 10 2.48 0.79 -22.04
CA THR A 10 1.87 0.47 -20.76
C THR A 10 2.73 -0.64 -20.18
N ARG A 11 3.48 -0.31 -19.10
CA ARG A 11 4.32 -1.28 -18.40
C ARG A 11 3.36 -2.35 -17.89
N GLN A 12 3.29 -3.49 -18.57
CA GLN A 12 2.34 -4.53 -18.23
C GLN A 12 2.57 -4.98 -16.79
N VAL A 13 1.50 -4.97 -16.00
CA VAL A 13 1.49 -5.50 -14.66
C VAL A 13 1.35 -7.01 -14.75
N ARG A 14 2.20 -7.75 -14.03
CA ARG A 14 2.22 -9.21 -14.04
C ARG A 14 2.70 -9.76 -12.70
N ARG A 15 2.58 -11.08 -12.54
CA ARG A 15 3.26 -11.78 -11.45
C ARG A 15 4.77 -11.74 -11.67
N LEU A 16 5.51 -11.54 -10.58
CA LEU A 16 6.97 -11.58 -10.56
C LEU A 16 7.46 -12.92 -10.02
N SER A 17 8.61 -13.38 -10.51
CA SER A 17 9.33 -14.50 -9.91
C SER A 17 9.97 -14.07 -8.57
N THR A 18 10.40 -15.06 -7.79
CA THR A 18 11.17 -14.83 -6.57
C THR A 18 12.45 -14.05 -6.85
N GLU A 19 13.17 -14.37 -7.93
CA GLU A 19 14.39 -13.69 -8.35
C GLU A 19 14.12 -12.24 -8.72
N GLU A 20 13.07 -11.99 -9.51
CA GLU A 20 12.67 -10.65 -9.94
C GLU A 20 12.29 -9.78 -8.75
N PHE A 21 11.49 -10.30 -7.82
CA PHE A 21 11.14 -9.55 -6.62
C PHE A 21 12.36 -9.33 -5.72
N CYS A 22 13.21 -10.33 -5.55
CA CYS A 22 14.46 -10.17 -4.80
C CYS A 22 15.38 -9.12 -5.43
N GLN A 23 15.38 -8.95 -6.75
CA GLN A 23 16.14 -7.88 -7.42
C GLN A 23 15.61 -6.49 -7.05
N LEU A 24 14.29 -6.32 -6.95
CA LEU A 24 13.68 -5.04 -6.55
C LEU A 24 14.15 -4.60 -5.16
N VAL A 25 14.13 -5.51 -4.18
CA VAL A 25 14.42 -5.18 -2.78
C VAL A 25 15.91 -5.17 -2.41
N ARG A 26 16.82 -5.54 -3.33
CA ARG A 26 18.28 -5.62 -3.05
C ARG A 26 18.90 -4.31 -2.58
N GLY A 27 18.39 -3.17 -3.05
CA GLY A 27 18.84 -1.84 -2.64
C GLY A 27 17.89 -1.13 -1.68
N GLU A 28 16.82 -1.79 -1.26
CA GLU A 28 15.72 -1.14 -0.55
C GLU A 28 15.94 -1.16 0.96
N VAL A 29 15.61 -0.04 1.60
CA VAL A 29 15.67 0.14 3.06
C VAL A 29 14.25 0.12 3.61
N SER A 30 13.43 -0.81 3.12
CA SER A 30 12.11 -1.05 3.71
C SER A 30 12.26 -1.93 4.95
N CYS A 31 11.57 -1.54 6.00
CA CYS A 31 11.48 -2.33 7.23
C CYS A 31 10.65 -3.61 7.01
N VAL A 32 9.68 -3.58 6.10
CA VAL A 32 8.79 -4.70 5.78
C VAL A 32 9.54 -5.78 4.97
N TYR A 33 10.52 -5.39 4.17
CA TYR A 33 11.31 -6.31 3.35
C TYR A 33 12.65 -6.73 3.98
N ARG A 34 12.75 -6.64 5.31
CA ARG A 34 13.93 -7.12 6.06
C ARG A 34 13.52 -7.95 7.28
N PRO A 35 14.27 -9.02 7.61
CA PRO A 35 15.45 -9.55 6.89
C PRO A 35 15.09 -10.31 5.60
N ARG A 36 16.09 -10.63 4.75
CA ARG A 36 15.87 -11.33 3.47
C ARG A 36 15.16 -12.69 3.63
N SER A 37 15.40 -13.40 4.72
CA SER A 37 14.70 -14.67 5.03
C SER A 37 13.19 -14.45 5.14
N GLU A 38 12.75 -13.31 5.67
CA GLU A 38 11.34 -12.97 5.80
C GLU A 38 10.70 -12.70 4.43
N VAL A 39 11.42 -12.00 3.55
CA VAL A 39 10.97 -11.80 2.16
C VAL A 39 10.76 -13.13 1.44
N LEU A 40 11.64 -14.10 1.63
CA LEU A 40 11.48 -15.44 1.02
C LEU A 40 10.26 -16.18 1.58
N ARG A 41 9.98 -16.06 2.88
CA ARG A 41 8.74 -16.61 3.48
C ARG A 41 7.51 -15.95 2.89
N MET A 42 7.51 -14.62 2.79
CA MET A 42 6.44 -13.85 2.16
C MET A 42 6.21 -14.30 0.72
N LEU A 43 7.26 -14.54 -0.06
CA LEU A 43 7.16 -15.03 -1.45
C LEU A 43 6.68 -16.49 -1.56
N THR A 44 6.79 -17.27 -0.48
CA THR A 44 6.32 -18.66 -0.45
C THR A 44 4.80 -18.74 -0.26
N VAL A 45 4.24 -17.82 0.54
CA VAL A 45 2.81 -17.82 0.89
C VAL A 45 2.00 -16.75 0.17
N GLY A 46 2.66 -15.75 -0.41
CA GLY A 46 2.07 -14.61 -1.09
C GLY A 46 2.22 -14.63 -2.61
N GLU A 47 1.53 -13.68 -3.25
CA GLU A 47 1.68 -13.42 -4.69
C GLU A 47 2.45 -12.11 -4.90
N ALA A 48 3.64 -12.20 -5.49
CA ALA A 48 4.38 -11.02 -5.94
C ALA A 48 3.82 -10.51 -7.26
N TRP A 49 3.44 -9.23 -7.28
CA TRP A 49 2.98 -8.51 -8.45
C TRP A 49 3.92 -7.35 -8.74
N GLY A 50 4.10 -7.01 -10.01
CA GLY A 50 4.99 -5.93 -10.38
C GLY A 50 4.86 -5.51 -11.83
N THR A 51 5.56 -4.43 -12.14
CA THR A 51 5.56 -3.82 -13.47
C THR A 51 6.87 -4.12 -14.18
N GLY A 52 6.81 -4.32 -15.49
CA GLY A 52 8.01 -4.26 -16.32
C GLY A 52 8.72 -2.91 -16.20
N GLY A 53 10.03 -2.93 -16.05
CA GLY A 53 10.91 -1.76 -16.03
C GLY A 53 11.81 -1.70 -17.27
N VAL A 54 12.87 -0.90 -17.18
CA VAL A 54 13.81 -0.71 -18.29
C VAL A 54 14.61 -1.99 -18.55
N ARG A 55 14.82 -2.33 -19.83
CA ARG A 55 15.60 -3.53 -20.25
C ARG A 55 15.08 -4.86 -19.68
N GLY A 56 13.78 -4.96 -19.41
CA GLY A 56 13.15 -6.21 -18.96
C GLY A 56 13.28 -6.50 -17.47
N ALA A 57 14.05 -5.71 -16.72
CA ALA A 57 14.07 -5.79 -15.25
C ALA A 57 12.76 -5.25 -14.67
N PRO A 58 12.28 -5.72 -13.51
CA PRO A 58 11.09 -5.18 -12.87
C PRO A 58 11.34 -3.73 -12.38
N GLY A 59 10.36 -2.84 -12.55
CA GLY A 59 10.45 -1.43 -12.16
C GLY A 59 9.91 -1.16 -10.75
N ALA A 60 8.78 -1.78 -10.42
CA ALA A 60 8.19 -1.76 -9.08
C ALA A 60 7.46 -3.08 -8.82
N GLY A 61 7.26 -3.42 -7.54
CA GLY A 61 6.46 -4.58 -7.17
C GLY A 61 5.99 -4.56 -5.72
N CYS A 62 4.96 -5.31 -5.41
CA CYS A 62 4.47 -5.54 -4.06
C CYS A 62 4.10 -7.02 -3.89
N ILE A 63 3.91 -7.45 -2.65
CA ILE A 63 3.46 -8.79 -2.30
C ILE A 63 2.05 -8.69 -1.71
N LEU A 64 1.15 -9.48 -2.27
CA LEU A 64 -0.16 -9.75 -1.69
C LEU A 64 -0.05 -10.94 -0.75
N LEU A 65 -0.36 -10.74 0.52
CA LEU A 65 -0.19 -11.74 1.58
C LEU A 65 -1.52 -12.06 2.26
N PRO A 66 -1.79 -13.34 2.56
CA PRO A 66 -2.92 -13.69 3.39
C PRO A 66 -2.63 -13.29 4.85
N MET A 67 -3.64 -12.78 5.53
CA MET A 67 -3.49 -12.21 6.88
C MET A 67 -3.25 -13.29 7.95
N ASP A 68 -3.52 -14.56 7.66
CA ASP A 68 -3.25 -15.71 8.52
C ASP A 68 -1.87 -16.35 8.28
N ALA A 69 -1.09 -15.85 7.33
CA ALA A 69 0.27 -16.33 7.11
C ALA A 69 1.16 -16.13 8.34
N ASP A 70 2.07 -17.07 8.55
CA ASP A 70 3.14 -16.97 9.54
C ASP A 70 4.32 -16.12 9.00
N VAL A 71 4.04 -14.82 8.84
CA VAL A 71 5.03 -13.81 8.45
C VAL A 71 4.95 -12.62 9.40
N ALA A 72 6.08 -11.96 9.65
CA ALA A 72 6.23 -10.87 10.61
C ALA A 72 5.24 -9.73 10.37
N ALA A 73 5.07 -9.32 9.10
CA ALA A 73 4.12 -8.27 8.75
C ALA A 73 2.66 -8.64 9.08
N ALA A 74 2.27 -9.89 8.84
CA ALA A 74 0.93 -10.39 9.17
C ALA A 74 0.75 -10.54 10.69
N ALA A 75 1.77 -11.05 11.39
CA ALA A 75 1.75 -11.20 12.84
C ALA A 75 1.62 -9.85 13.56
N ALA A 76 2.38 -8.85 13.13
CA ALA A 76 2.32 -7.51 13.67
C ALA A 76 0.95 -6.84 13.39
N LEU A 77 0.38 -7.09 12.21
CA LEU A 77 -1.00 -6.70 11.89
C LEU A 77 -2.05 -7.35 12.78
N ARG A 78 -1.96 -8.67 13.00
CA ARG A 78 -2.88 -9.42 13.86
C ARG A 78 -2.80 -8.96 15.31
N SER A 79 -1.60 -8.66 15.79
CA SER A 79 -1.39 -8.06 17.11
C SER A 79 -2.11 -6.71 17.22
N PHE A 80 -2.01 -5.88 16.18
CA PHE A 80 -2.65 -4.57 16.13
C PHE A 80 -4.18 -4.62 16.01
N LEU A 81 -4.71 -5.40 15.07
CA LEU A 81 -6.14 -5.44 14.73
C LEU A 81 -6.94 -6.40 15.61
N GLY A 82 -6.27 -7.34 16.27
CA GLY A 82 -6.89 -8.47 16.96
C GLY A 82 -7.30 -9.60 16.01
N TRP A 83 -7.42 -10.80 16.56
CA TRP A 83 -7.71 -12.04 15.81
C TRP A 83 -9.07 -12.01 15.09
N GLY A 84 -10.09 -11.38 15.67
CA GLY A 84 -11.43 -11.27 15.05
C GLY A 84 -11.46 -10.43 13.78
N CYS A 85 -10.56 -9.45 13.65
CA CYS A 85 -10.50 -8.51 12.53
C CYS A 85 -9.55 -8.97 11.41
N THR A 86 -8.89 -10.13 11.57
CA THR A 86 -7.83 -10.58 10.67
C THR A 86 -8.08 -11.95 10.06
N ALA A 87 -9.10 -12.68 10.51
CA ALA A 87 -9.44 -14.00 10.01
C ALA A 87 -9.74 -13.96 8.49
N GLY A 88 -8.83 -14.56 7.72
CA GLY A 88 -9.01 -14.79 6.29
C GLY A 88 -8.92 -13.56 5.39
N GLY A 89 -8.52 -12.41 5.92
CA GLY A 89 -8.26 -11.21 5.13
C GLY A 89 -6.96 -11.28 4.35
N TYR A 90 -6.65 -10.23 3.61
CA TYR A 90 -5.40 -10.09 2.87
C TYR A 90 -4.80 -8.70 3.10
N PHE A 91 -3.48 -8.58 3.00
CA PHE A 91 -2.81 -7.28 2.97
C PHE A 91 -1.83 -7.15 1.81
N LEU A 92 -1.73 -5.94 1.26
CA LEU A 92 -0.72 -5.55 0.29
C LEU A 92 0.46 -4.91 1.03
N THR A 93 1.67 -5.42 0.79
CA THR A 93 2.90 -4.82 1.29
C THR A 93 3.21 -3.51 0.56
N PRO A 94 4.10 -2.65 1.11
CA PRO A 94 4.51 -1.42 0.44
C PRO A 94 5.13 -1.71 -0.92
N ALA A 95 4.97 -0.83 -1.91
CA ALA A 95 5.63 -1.03 -3.18
C ALA A 95 7.15 -0.89 -3.04
N ALA A 96 7.87 -1.84 -3.63
CA ALA A 96 9.32 -1.96 -3.69
C ALA A 96 9.86 -1.64 -5.07
N GLY A 97 11.13 -1.24 -5.14
CA GLY A 97 11.85 -0.99 -6.39
C GLY A 97 12.04 0.49 -6.77
N PRO A 98 12.82 0.75 -7.83
CA PRO A 98 13.21 2.10 -8.25
C PRO A 98 12.03 2.97 -8.69
N ASP A 99 10.99 2.37 -9.27
CA ASP A 99 9.81 3.08 -9.76
C ASP A 99 8.62 2.98 -8.79
N SER A 100 8.85 2.50 -7.56
CA SER A 100 7.80 2.28 -6.54
C SER A 100 7.04 3.55 -6.16
N ARG A 101 7.65 4.72 -6.33
CA ARG A 101 7.08 6.04 -6.03
C ARG A 101 6.54 6.76 -7.27
N ALA A 102 6.84 6.25 -8.46
CA ALA A 102 6.43 6.86 -9.70
C ALA A 102 4.95 6.57 -9.96
N ALA A 103 4.11 7.60 -9.96
CA ALA A 103 2.65 7.46 -10.11
C ALA A 103 2.25 6.66 -11.37
N GLY A 104 2.92 6.87 -12.50
CA GLY A 104 2.65 6.16 -13.75
C GLY A 104 2.94 4.65 -13.69
N THR A 105 3.78 4.20 -12.75
CA THR A 105 4.09 2.79 -12.53
C THR A 105 3.27 2.22 -11.39
N LEU A 106 3.14 2.97 -10.29
CA LEU A 106 2.46 2.50 -9.09
C LEU A 106 0.95 2.41 -9.27
N ALA A 107 0.30 3.39 -9.93
CA ALA A 107 -1.14 3.37 -10.11
C ALA A 107 -1.67 2.08 -10.79
N PRO A 108 -1.14 1.64 -11.95
CA PRO A 108 -1.59 0.38 -12.55
C PRO A 108 -1.24 -0.85 -11.71
N LEU A 109 -0.09 -0.84 -11.01
CA LEU A 109 0.28 -1.92 -10.09
C LEU A 109 -0.74 -2.04 -8.95
N LEU A 110 -1.10 -0.93 -8.30
CA LEU A 110 -2.07 -0.90 -7.21
C LEU A 110 -3.45 -1.33 -7.68
N ALA A 111 -3.91 -0.87 -8.85
CA ALA A 111 -5.18 -1.29 -9.41
C ALA A 111 -5.26 -2.81 -9.62
N ALA A 112 -4.23 -3.39 -10.23
CA ALA A 112 -4.17 -4.83 -10.46
C ALA A 112 -4.06 -5.62 -9.15
N ALA A 113 -3.20 -5.18 -8.23
CA ALA A 113 -2.99 -5.84 -6.94
C ALA A 113 -4.25 -5.76 -6.05
N ALA A 114 -4.94 -4.62 -6.03
CA ALA A 114 -6.19 -4.43 -5.30
C ALA A 114 -7.34 -5.26 -5.87
N ALA A 115 -7.46 -5.34 -7.20
CA ALA A 115 -8.43 -6.21 -7.86
C ALA A 115 -8.15 -7.69 -7.55
N ARG A 116 -6.88 -8.10 -7.57
CA ARG A 116 -6.48 -9.46 -7.18
C ARG A 116 -6.78 -9.73 -5.70
N GLN A 117 -6.48 -8.78 -4.84
CA GLN A 117 -6.78 -8.84 -3.41
C GLN A 117 -8.28 -9.00 -3.16
N GLU A 118 -9.15 -8.32 -3.93
CA GLU A 118 -10.61 -8.49 -3.87
C GLU A 118 -11.05 -9.93 -4.16
N GLN A 119 -10.53 -10.50 -5.26
CA GLN A 119 -10.84 -11.87 -5.66
C GLN A 119 -10.44 -12.89 -4.60
N LEU A 120 -9.26 -12.71 -3.99
CA LEU A 120 -8.75 -13.63 -2.98
C LEU A 120 -9.44 -13.46 -1.62
N ALA A 121 -9.77 -12.22 -1.24
CA ALA A 121 -10.39 -11.94 0.05
C ALA A 121 -11.85 -12.43 0.14
N ARG A 122 -12.56 -12.62 -0.98
CA ARG A 122 -13.96 -13.14 -1.02
C ARG A 122 -14.90 -12.38 -0.04
N GLY A 123 -14.81 -11.05 -0.05
CA GLY A 123 -15.60 -10.19 0.83
C GLY A 123 -15.04 -10.01 2.25
N ARG A 124 -13.90 -10.61 2.58
CA ARG A 124 -13.19 -10.39 3.84
C ARG A 124 -12.39 -9.07 3.81
N VAL A 125 -11.87 -8.69 4.96
CA VAL A 125 -11.11 -7.45 5.13
C VAL A 125 -9.86 -7.41 4.24
N ARG A 126 -9.56 -6.22 3.75
CA ARG A 126 -8.43 -5.96 2.85
C ARG A 126 -7.65 -4.76 3.34
N TRP A 127 -6.36 -4.96 3.52
CA TRP A 127 -5.45 -3.95 4.05
C TRP A 127 -4.34 -3.63 3.05
N ALA A 128 -3.71 -2.47 3.22
CA ALA A 128 -2.49 -2.09 2.54
C ALA A 128 -1.58 -1.35 3.51
N VAL A 129 -0.28 -1.45 3.26
CA VAL A 129 0.76 -0.77 4.04
C VAL A 129 1.48 0.20 3.13
N VAL A 130 1.66 1.43 3.61
CA VAL A 130 2.56 2.39 2.99
C VAL A 130 3.56 2.86 4.03
N GLU A 131 4.84 2.82 3.71
CA GLU A 131 5.85 3.36 4.62
C GLU A 131 5.70 4.88 4.73
N CYS A 132 5.86 5.45 5.93
CA CYS A 132 5.77 6.90 6.09
C CYS A 132 6.82 7.65 5.26
N ALA A 133 7.94 7.02 4.95
CA ALA A 133 8.99 7.59 4.09
C ALA A 133 8.61 7.67 2.58
N ALA A 134 7.44 7.13 2.22
CA ALA A 134 6.86 7.16 0.88
C ALA A 134 5.45 7.81 0.94
N GLU A 135 5.25 8.81 1.78
CA GLU A 135 3.95 9.47 1.97
C GLU A 135 3.37 10.08 0.68
N GLU A 136 4.22 10.42 -0.30
CA GLU A 136 3.83 10.93 -1.61
C GLU A 136 2.98 9.95 -2.42
N VAL A 137 3.03 8.64 -2.11
CA VAL A 137 2.21 7.65 -2.80
C VAL A 137 0.84 7.45 -2.14
N LEU A 138 0.62 7.98 -0.93
CA LEU A 138 -0.62 7.81 -0.18
C LEU A 138 -1.87 8.22 -0.99
N PRO A 139 -1.89 9.36 -1.71
CA PRO A 139 -3.03 9.74 -2.57
C PRO A 139 -3.41 8.70 -3.62
N LEU A 140 -2.46 7.90 -4.12
CA LEU A 140 -2.72 6.86 -5.12
C LEU A 140 -3.50 5.69 -4.51
N TYR A 141 -3.22 5.33 -3.25
CA TYR A 141 -3.99 4.33 -2.54
C TYR A 141 -5.41 4.82 -2.24
N LEU A 142 -5.57 6.10 -1.84
CA LEU A 142 -6.88 6.68 -1.57
C LEU A 142 -7.78 6.64 -2.81
N ARG A 143 -7.24 7.02 -3.98
CA ARG A 143 -7.95 6.92 -5.27
C ARG A 143 -8.32 5.48 -5.66
N GLN A 144 -7.60 4.49 -5.13
CA GLN A 144 -7.88 3.07 -5.35
C GLN A 144 -8.95 2.52 -4.39
N GLY A 145 -9.55 3.36 -3.54
CA GLY A 145 -10.62 2.98 -2.60
C GLY A 145 -10.10 2.45 -1.26
N PHE A 146 -8.83 2.69 -0.95
CA PHE A 146 -8.29 2.46 0.39
C PHE A 146 -8.47 3.70 1.26
N ALA A 147 -8.65 3.48 2.56
CA ALA A 147 -8.81 4.54 3.54
C ALA A 147 -7.69 4.49 4.57
N LEU A 148 -7.04 5.61 4.88
CA LEU A 148 -6.08 5.65 5.99
C LEU A 148 -6.84 5.45 7.31
N ARG A 149 -6.52 4.37 8.03
CA ARG A 149 -7.15 3.99 9.31
C ARG A 149 -6.23 4.15 10.51
N ALA A 150 -4.92 4.05 10.31
CA ALA A 150 -3.96 4.26 11.39
C ALA A 150 -2.60 4.75 10.89
N ILE A 151 -1.92 5.49 11.76
CA ILE A 151 -0.48 5.82 11.64
C ILE A 151 0.18 5.24 12.87
N ARG A 152 1.00 4.20 12.71
CA ARG A 152 1.64 3.53 13.84
C ARG A 152 3.00 2.94 13.46
N PRO A 153 3.96 2.89 14.41
CA PRO A 153 5.00 1.89 14.33
C PRO A 153 4.36 0.51 14.60
N LEU A 154 4.74 -0.49 13.83
CA LEU A 154 4.56 -1.88 14.25
C LEU A 154 5.86 -2.35 14.89
N ASP A 155 5.78 -3.34 15.78
CA ASP A 155 6.98 -3.87 16.45
C ASP A 155 8.04 -4.24 15.41
N SER A 156 9.21 -3.61 15.51
CA SER A 156 10.35 -3.77 14.58
C SER A 156 10.18 -3.19 13.18
N LEU A 157 9.09 -2.47 12.87
CA LEU A 157 8.88 -1.76 11.60
C LEU A 157 8.98 -0.24 11.79
N ALA A 158 9.51 0.44 10.77
CA ALA A 158 9.45 1.89 10.67
C ALA A 158 7.97 2.35 10.68
N PRO A 159 7.69 3.62 11.05
CA PRO A 159 6.32 4.14 11.01
C PRO A 159 5.66 3.89 9.66
N CYS A 160 4.44 3.36 9.68
CA CYS A 160 3.66 3.03 8.49
C CYS A 160 2.24 3.59 8.57
N PHE A 161 1.70 3.87 7.38
CA PHE A 161 0.28 4.09 7.14
C PHE A 161 -0.42 2.77 6.91
N TRP A 162 -1.46 2.55 7.70
CA TRP A 162 -2.35 1.41 7.57
C TRP A 162 -3.61 1.84 6.85
N LEU A 163 -3.85 1.22 5.69
CA LEU A 163 -5.03 1.51 4.90
C LEU A 163 -5.95 0.31 4.80
N GLN A 164 -7.25 0.56 4.85
CA GLN A 164 -8.30 -0.45 4.72
C GLN A 164 -9.14 -0.16 3.48
N ALA A 165 -9.34 -1.16 2.63
CA ALA A 165 -10.22 -1.02 1.47
C ALA A 165 -11.70 -1.05 1.88
N GLY A 166 -12.54 -0.33 1.14
CA GLY A 166 -13.99 -0.40 1.29
C GLY A 166 -14.53 0.29 2.56
N CYS A 167 -13.76 1.21 3.17
CA CYS A 167 -14.32 2.07 4.20
C CYS A 167 -15.25 3.10 3.57
N LEU A 168 -16.41 3.31 4.18
CA LEU A 168 -17.39 4.30 3.75
C LEU A 168 -17.49 5.37 4.84
N GLY A 169 -17.31 6.63 4.45
CA GLY A 169 -17.52 7.76 5.34
C GLY A 169 -19.00 7.93 5.65
N GLN A 170 -19.29 8.39 6.87
CA GLN A 170 -20.61 8.89 7.19
C GLN A 170 -20.94 10.10 6.30
N ASN A 171 -22.24 10.35 6.07
CA ASN A 171 -22.71 11.47 5.26
C ASN A 171 -22.60 12.81 6.04
N GLN A 172 -21.37 13.18 6.37
CA GLN A 172 -20.99 14.38 7.10
C GLN A 172 -19.82 15.05 6.36
N PRO A 173 -19.66 16.38 6.44
CA PRO A 173 -18.54 17.06 5.83
C PRO A 173 -17.21 16.58 6.44
N PRO A 174 -16.16 16.36 5.63
CA PRO A 174 -14.88 15.92 6.15
C PRO A 174 -14.13 17.04 6.86
N VAL A 175 -13.23 16.64 7.76
CA VAL A 175 -12.20 17.52 8.32
C VAL A 175 -10.97 17.45 7.40
N TRP A 176 -10.59 18.58 6.82
CA TRP A 176 -9.40 18.68 5.98
C TRP A 176 -8.16 18.95 6.83
N VAL A 177 -7.19 18.04 6.80
CA VAL A 177 -5.97 18.13 7.60
C VAL A 177 -4.73 17.97 6.72
N PRO A 178 -3.74 18.88 6.79
CA PRO A 178 -2.49 18.72 6.05
C PRO A 178 -1.78 17.42 6.43
N LEU A 179 -1.22 16.72 5.44
CA LEU A 179 -0.52 15.45 5.66
C LEU A 179 0.66 15.61 6.64
N ALA A 180 1.29 16.79 6.63
CA ALA A 180 2.37 17.16 7.55
C ALA A 180 1.92 17.23 9.01
N ASP A 181 0.64 17.49 9.30
CA ASP A 181 0.09 17.50 10.67
C ASP A 181 -0.27 16.08 11.13
N ARG A 182 0.78 15.29 11.33
CA ARG A 182 0.68 13.88 11.76
C ARG A 182 -0.05 13.71 13.08
N VAL A 183 0.09 14.67 13.99
CA VAL A 183 -0.50 14.62 15.33
C VAL A 183 -2.02 14.76 15.22
N HIS A 184 -2.50 15.77 14.48
CA HIS A 184 -3.94 15.96 14.32
C HIS A 184 -4.59 14.79 13.55
N ILE A 185 -3.92 14.29 12.51
CA ILE A 185 -4.38 13.08 11.81
C ILE A 185 -4.49 11.91 12.79
N ALA A 186 -3.45 11.62 13.57
CA ALA A 186 -3.47 10.52 14.52
C ALA A 186 -4.58 10.64 15.58
N ILE A 187 -4.86 11.85 16.06
CA ILE A 187 -5.97 12.12 17.00
C ILE A 187 -7.32 11.80 16.36
N LEU A 188 -7.56 12.24 15.13
CA LEU A 188 -8.81 11.98 14.42
C LEU A 188 -8.98 10.49 14.12
N LEU A 189 -7.93 9.81 13.65
CA LEU A 189 -7.96 8.36 13.41
C LEU A 189 -8.31 7.59 14.70
N ALA A 190 -7.75 7.98 15.84
CA ALA A 190 -8.07 7.39 17.15
C ALA A 190 -9.52 7.64 17.60
N ARG A 191 -10.17 8.69 17.08
CA ARG A 191 -11.58 9.02 17.32
C ARG A 191 -12.55 8.34 16.35
N GLY A 192 -12.07 7.42 15.51
CA GLY A 192 -12.91 6.72 14.53
C GLY A 192 -13.10 7.50 13.23
N TYR A 193 -12.18 8.38 12.87
CA TYR A 193 -12.13 8.95 11.53
C TYR A 193 -11.25 8.10 10.60
N ALA A 194 -11.46 8.23 9.31
CA ALA A 194 -10.59 7.68 8.27
C ALA A 194 -10.36 8.73 7.17
N ALA A 195 -9.14 8.79 6.64
CA ALA A 195 -8.91 9.60 5.44
C ALA A 195 -9.34 8.81 4.21
N LEU A 196 -10.32 9.32 3.46
CA LEU A 196 -10.85 8.69 2.25
C LEU A 196 -10.40 9.40 0.98
N GLU A 197 -10.09 10.68 1.09
CA GLU A 197 -9.76 11.53 -0.04
C GLU A 197 -8.52 12.36 0.28
N SER A 198 -7.90 12.88 -0.78
CA SER A 198 -6.80 13.83 -0.68
C SER A 198 -6.85 14.83 -1.82
N ARG A 199 -6.36 16.04 -1.57
CA ARG A 199 -6.14 17.06 -2.59
C ARG A 199 -4.78 17.72 -2.41
N GLU A 200 -4.24 18.23 -3.50
CA GLU A 200 -3.04 19.05 -3.45
C GLU A 200 -3.38 20.47 -2.97
N SER A 201 -2.47 21.05 -2.19
CA SER A 201 -2.55 22.44 -1.73
C SER A 201 -1.17 23.09 -1.85
N PRO A 202 -1.07 24.44 -1.77
CA PRO A 202 0.23 25.12 -1.73
C PRO A 202 1.16 24.67 -0.60
N GLN A 203 0.61 24.09 0.47
CA GLN A 203 1.33 23.60 1.65
C GLN A 203 1.63 22.09 1.59
N GLY A 204 1.32 21.44 0.46
CA GLY A 204 1.43 19.99 0.26
C GLY A 204 0.08 19.28 0.26
N THR A 205 0.12 17.95 0.29
CA THR A 205 -1.08 17.10 0.29
C THR A 205 -1.93 17.33 1.54
N VAL A 206 -3.24 17.46 1.37
CA VAL A 206 -4.23 17.58 2.44
C VAL A 206 -5.19 16.40 2.37
N LEU A 207 -5.44 15.77 3.51
CA LEU A 207 -6.34 14.62 3.63
C LEU A 207 -7.74 15.06 4.08
N ALA A 208 -8.77 14.44 3.52
CA ALA A 208 -10.15 14.60 3.96
C ALA A 208 -10.51 13.43 4.89
N LEU A 209 -10.67 13.72 6.19
CA LEU A 209 -11.02 12.75 7.21
C LEU A 209 -12.52 12.74 7.48
N TYR A 210 -13.13 11.58 7.33
CA TYR A 210 -14.56 11.33 7.57
C TYR A 210 -14.73 10.47 8.83
N PRO A 211 -15.77 10.69 9.63
CA PRO A 211 -16.20 9.70 10.63
C PRO A 211 -16.58 8.39 9.92
N VAL A 212 -16.18 7.24 10.46
CA VAL A 212 -16.47 5.89 9.92
C VAL A 212 -17.02 4.94 10.97
#